data_AF-A0A378MGQ4-F1
#
_entry.id   AF-A0A378MGQ4-F1
#
_cell.length_a   1.000
_cell.length_b   1.000
_cell.length_c   1.000
_cell.angle_alpha   90.00
_cell.angle_beta   90.00
_cell.angle_gamma   90.00
#
_symmetry.space_group_name_H-M   'P 1'
#
loop_
_entity.id
_entity.type
_entity.pdbx_description
1 polymer ?
#
loop_
_entity_poly.entity_id
_entity_poly.type
_entity_poly.pdbx_seq_one_letter_code
_entity_poly.pdbx_strand_id
1 'polypeptide(L)'
;MICSTGVGTSELLKIRVQQRFPDLNIVATMSQRQARKNLDFINENIDLIFSTIRVPMQIGKIPVLNIGPLLTEKDIQTINYFFKEMN
;
A
#
# COMPACT_ATOMS: atom_id res chain seq x y z
N MET A 1 -2.15 0.96 3.52
CA MET A 1 -2.53 1.52 2.19
C MET A 1 -2.81 3.02 2.29
N ILE A 2 -2.36 3.79 1.29
CA ILE A 2 -2.54 5.24 1.18
C ILE A 2 -3.39 5.58 -0.06
N CYS A 3 -4.37 6.47 0.08
CA CYS A 3 -5.26 6.88 -1.02
C CYS A 3 -5.76 8.33 -0.90
N SER A 4 -6.25 8.92 -2.00
CA SER A 4 -6.82 10.28 -2.04
C SER A 4 -8.32 10.38 -1.76
N THR A 5 -9.12 9.37 -2.11
CA THR A 5 -10.57 9.58 -2.42
C THR A 5 -11.57 8.99 -1.42
N GLY A 6 -11.17 8.59 -0.22
CA GLY A 6 -12.11 8.18 0.84
C GLY A 6 -12.44 6.69 0.90
N VAL A 7 -13.23 6.32 1.92
CA VAL A 7 -13.38 4.97 2.50
C VAL A 7 -13.77 3.89 1.47
N GLY A 8 -14.68 4.18 0.53
CA GLY A 8 -15.24 3.16 -0.38
C GLY A 8 -14.28 2.63 -1.45
N THR A 9 -13.46 3.49 -2.08
CA THR A 9 -12.49 3.03 -3.09
C THR A 9 -11.33 2.25 -2.45
N SER A 10 -10.97 2.61 -1.22
CA SER A 10 -9.96 1.89 -0.43
C SER A 10 -10.40 0.47 -0.09
N GLU A 11 -11.69 0.25 0.13
CA GLU A 11 -12.25 -1.05 0.51
C GLU A 11 -12.27 -2.04 -0.65
N LEU A 12 -12.64 -1.61 -1.86
CA LEU A 12 -12.54 -2.45 -3.06
C LEU A 12 -11.09 -2.84 -3.38
N LEU A 13 -10.15 -1.89 -3.28
CA LEU A 13 -8.74 -2.20 -3.46
C LEU A 13 -8.25 -3.18 -2.39
N LYS A 14 -8.65 -2.99 -1.12
CA LYS A 14 -8.34 -3.91 -0.02
C LYS A 14 -8.78 -5.33 -0.35
N ILE A 15 -10.04 -5.51 -0.77
CA ILE A 15 -10.58 -6.82 -1.13
C ILE A 15 -9.78 -7.45 -2.27
N ARG A 16 -9.51 -6.70 -3.35
CA ARG A 16 -8.74 -7.22 -4.49
C ARG A 16 -7.32 -7.63 -4.11
N VAL A 17 -6.64 -6.81 -3.30
CA VAL A 17 -5.29 -7.12 -2.81
C VAL A 17 -5.31 -8.38 -1.95
N GLN A 18 -6.25 -8.49 -1.00
CA GLN A 18 -6.37 -9.67 -0.13
C GLN A 18 -6.73 -10.93 -0.92
N GLN A 19 -7.57 -10.84 -1.95
CA GLN A 19 -7.89 -11.97 -2.82
C GLN A 19 -6.68 -12.42 -3.64
N ARG A 20 -5.85 -11.48 -4.12
CA ARG A 20 -4.70 -11.79 -4.98
C ARG A 20 -3.45 -12.20 -4.21
N PHE A 21 -3.30 -11.69 -3.00
CA PHE A 21 -2.16 -11.87 -2.11
C PHE A 21 -2.67 -12.18 -0.69
N PRO A 22 -3.17 -13.41 -0.46
CA PRO A 22 -3.82 -13.79 0.80
C PRO A 22 -2.88 -13.74 2.02
N ASP A 23 -1.58 -13.84 1.79
CA ASP A 23 -0.56 -13.79 2.85
C ASP A 23 -0.28 -12.34 3.33
N LEU A 24 -0.79 -11.32 2.63
CA LEU A 24 -0.63 -9.93 3.05
C LEU A 24 -1.66 -9.54 4.10
N ASN A 25 -1.16 -9.09 5.26
CA ASN A 25 -1.99 -8.48 6.28
C ASN A 25 -2.17 -6.97 6.02
N ILE A 26 -3.43 -6.53 5.81
CA ILE A 26 -3.73 -5.10 5.65
C ILE A 26 -3.96 -4.47 7.04
N VAL A 27 -2.88 -3.94 7.61
CA VAL A 27 -2.84 -3.35 8.96
C VAL A 27 -3.65 -2.04 9.04
N ALA A 28 -3.55 -1.16 8.05
CA ALA A 28 -4.23 0.14 8.09
C ALA A 28 -4.51 0.74 6.71
N THR A 29 -5.55 1.58 6.64
CA THR A 29 -5.87 2.47 5.53
C THR A 29 -5.82 3.92 6.02
N MET A 30 -5.18 4.81 5.26
CA MET A 30 -5.01 6.20 5.67
C MET A 30 -4.84 7.14 4.48
N SER A 31 -5.16 8.42 4.67
CA SER A 31 -4.75 9.48 3.74
C SER A 31 -3.25 9.77 3.86
N GLN A 32 -2.64 10.38 2.85
CA GLN A 32 -1.23 10.82 2.91
C GLN A 32 -0.97 11.76 4.11
N ARG A 33 -1.94 12.62 4.44
CA ARG A 33 -1.85 13.51 5.60
C ARG A 33 -1.79 12.73 6.91
N GLN A 34 -2.61 11.70 7.05
CA GLN A 34 -2.57 10.81 8.22
C GLN A 34 -1.26 10.03 8.27
N ALA A 35 -0.75 9.52 7.14
CA ALA A 35 0.53 8.83 7.10
C ALA A 35 1.67 9.71 7.62
N ARG A 36 1.73 10.98 7.18
CA ARG A 36 2.72 11.95 7.67
C ARG A 36 2.63 12.25 9.16
N LYS A 37 1.43 12.14 9.75
CA LYS A 37 1.20 12.40 11.18
C LYS A 37 1.44 11.17 12.07
N ASN A 38 1.53 9.98 11.50
CA ASN A 38 1.64 8.71 12.23
C ASN A 38 2.89 7.94 11.80
N LEU A 39 4.02 8.63 11.66
CA LEU A 39 5.28 8.03 11.19
C LEU A 39 5.80 6.94 12.13
N ASP A 40 5.67 7.12 13.45
CA ASP A 40 6.13 6.13 14.44
C ASP A 40 5.35 4.82 14.30
N PHE A 41 4.02 4.90 14.23
CA PHE A 41 3.17 3.74 13.95
C PHE A 41 3.57 3.04 12.64
N ILE A 42 3.83 3.80 11.57
CA ILE A 42 4.25 3.23 10.28
C ILE A 42 5.58 2.50 10.43
N ASN A 43 6.59 3.11 11.05
CA ASN A 43 7.92 2.53 11.17
C ASN A 43 7.94 1.28 12.06
N GLU A 44 7.02 1.16 13.02
CA GLU A 44 6.97 0.04 13.97
C GLU A 44 6.08 -1.12 13.52
N ASN A 45 5.07 -0.86 12.68
CA ASN A 45 4.01 -1.84 12.40
C ASN A 45 3.83 -2.20 10.93
N ILE A 46 4.55 -1.55 10.00
CA ILE A 46 4.32 -1.68 8.56
C ILE A 46 5.62 -2.02 7.83
N ASP A 47 5.62 -3.10 7.05
CA ASP A 47 6.77 -3.49 6.23
C ASP A 47 6.72 -2.91 4.81
N LEU A 48 5.52 -2.58 4.33
CA LEU A 48 5.29 -2.10 2.96
C LEU A 48 4.04 -1.22 2.88
N ILE A 49 4.13 -0.16 2.08
CA ILE A 49 3.01 0.74 1.80
C ILE A 49 2.59 0.64 0.34
N PHE A 50 1.32 0.33 0.10
CA PHE A 50 0.69 0.58 -1.20
C PHE A 50 0.07 1.97 -1.23
N SER A 51 0.30 2.73 -2.30
CA SER A 51 -0.26 4.07 -2.50
C SER A 51 -0.98 4.19 -3.84
N THR A 52 -2.21 4.73 -3.84
CA THR A 52 -2.97 5.04 -5.07
C THR A 52 -2.75 6.47 -5.56
N ILE A 53 -1.89 7.22 -4.89
CA ILE A 53 -1.49 8.56 -5.27
C ILE A 53 0.02 8.65 -5.31
N ARG A 54 0.54 9.64 -6.02
CA ARG A 54 1.97 9.90 -6.02
C ARG A 54 2.43 10.31 -4.63
N VAL A 55 3.24 9.46 -4.01
CA VAL A 55 3.99 9.73 -2.78
C VAL A 55 5.47 9.42 -3.02
N PRO A 56 6.39 9.93 -2.17
CA PRO A 56 7.79 9.53 -2.25
C PRO A 56 7.93 8.01 -2.20
N MET A 57 8.99 7.47 -2.79
CA MET A 57 9.25 6.02 -2.84
C MET A 57 9.41 5.37 -1.45
N GLN A 58 9.53 6.18 -0.40
CA GLN A 58 9.62 5.76 0.99
C GLN A 58 8.86 6.73 1.88
N ILE A 59 8.25 6.22 2.96
CA ILE A 59 7.69 7.01 4.06
C ILE A 59 8.34 6.51 5.34
N GLY A 60 9.11 7.37 6.00
CA GLY A 60 10.00 6.92 7.07
C GLY A 60 11.05 5.97 6.50
N LYS A 61 11.14 4.76 7.06
CA LYS A 61 12.03 3.69 6.57
C LYS A 61 11.31 2.69 5.64
N ILE A 62 10.02 2.90 5.41
CA ILE A 62 9.17 1.89 4.79
C ILE A 62 9.05 2.15 3.28
N PRO A 63 9.30 1.14 2.41
CA PRO A 63 9.15 1.28 0.98
C PRO A 63 7.69 1.52 0.59
N VAL A 64 7.52 2.27 -0.50
CA VAL A 64 6.20 2.57 -1.07
C VAL A 64 6.12 2.09 -2.51
N LEU A 65 5.11 1.26 -2.80
CA LEU A 65 4.72 0.89 -4.15
C LEU A 65 3.50 1.72 -4.56
N ASN A 66 3.66 2.47 -5.66
CA ASN A 66 2.55 3.20 -6.26
C ASN A 66 1.78 2.27 -7.20
N ILE A 67 0.50 2.05 -6.91
CA ILE A 67 -0.39 1.17 -7.68
C ILE A 67 -1.70 1.88 -8.03
N GLY A 68 -2.40 1.41 -9.06
CA GLY A 68 -3.73 1.91 -9.39
C GLY A 68 -4.81 1.48 -8.38
N PRO A 69 -5.91 2.25 -8.22
CA PRO A 69 -7.05 1.86 -7.38
C PRO A 69 -7.81 0.63 -7.89
N LEU A 70 -7.56 0.23 -9.15
CA LEU A 70 -8.19 -0.92 -9.78
C LEU A 70 -7.39 -2.23 -9.61
N LEU A 71 -6.15 -2.17 -9.12
CA LEU A 71 -5.22 -3.31 -9.06
C LEU A 71 -5.14 -4.03 -10.42
N THR A 72 -4.63 -3.32 -11.43
CA THR A 72 -4.44 -3.86 -12.78
C THR A 72 -3.39 -4.97 -12.80
N GLU A 73 -3.33 -5.77 -13.87
CA GLU A 73 -2.31 -6.81 -13.99
C GLU A 73 -0.87 -6.25 -13.91
N LYS A 74 -0.66 -5.02 -14.41
CA LYS A 74 0.62 -4.31 -14.26
C LYS A 74 0.96 -4.03 -12.80
N ASP A 75 -0.04 -3.65 -11.99
CA ASP A 75 0.15 -3.45 -10.55
C ASP A 75 0.51 -4.78 -9.86
N ILE A 76 -0.19 -5.86 -10.22
CA ILE A 76 0.07 -7.21 -9.70
C ILE A 76 1.49 -7.67 -10.04
N GLN A 77 1.93 -7.48 -11.29
CA GLN A 77 3.30 -7.81 -11.71
C GLN A 77 4.34 -7.00 -10.93
N THR A 78 4.08 -5.71 -10.70
CA THR A 78 4.98 -4.85 -9.90
C THR A 78 5.11 -5.35 -8.47
N ILE A 79 3.99 -5.73 -7.83
CA ILE A 79 3.99 -6.30 -6.48
C ILE A 79 4.74 -7.64 -6.44
N ASN A 80 4.50 -8.53 -7.40
CA ASN A 80 5.20 -9.81 -7.48
C ASN A 80 6.71 -9.64 -7.69
N TYR A 81 7.12 -8.70 -8.53
CA TYR A 81 8.54 -8.39 -8.74
C TYR A 81 9.18 -7.90 -7.45
N PHE A 82 8.52 -6.99 -6.74
CA PHE A 82 8.99 -6.50 -5.45
C PHE A 82 9.18 -7.63 -4.42
N PHE A 83 8.22 -8.56 -4.31
CA PHE A 83 8.36 -9.70 -3.39
C PHE A 83 9.46 -10.69 -3.80
N LYS A 84 9.76 -10.82 -5.10
CA LYS A 84 10.88 -11.64 -5.57
C LYS A 84 12.23 -11.05 -5.19
N GLU A 85 12.39 -9.73 -5.24
CA GLU A 85 13.64 -9.03 -4.89
C GLU A 85 13.91 -8.99 -3.37
N MET A 86 12.91 -9.31 -2.54
CA MET A 86 13.04 -9.37 -1.09
C MET A 86 13.42 -10.76 -0.55
N ASN A 87 13.42 -11.80 -1.41
CA ASN A 87 13.83 -13.17 -1.09
C ASN A 87 15.22 -13.48 -1.67
#